data_AF-A0A2H0BAG1-F1
#
_entry.id   AF-A0A2H0BAG1-F1
#
_cell.length_a   1.000
_cell.length_b   1.000
_cell.length_c   1.000
_cell.angle_alpha   90.00
_cell.angle_beta   90.00
_cell.angle_gamma   90.00
#
_symmetry.space_group_name_H-M   'P 1'
#
loop_
_entity.id
_entity.type
_entity.pdbx_description
1 polymer ?
#
loop_
_entity_poly.entity_id
_entity_poly.type
_entity_poly.pdbx_seq_one_letter_code
_entity_poly.pdbx_strand_id
1 'polypeptide(L)'
;MASFSSDFLYTYPTFKPWVTGNAFGLEKWQMGGIYELFYSVDFITVEMIFRGALVLGMIKLIGKDCILPMISVYCFLHFGKPIGEAISSIFGGYFLGVIAINTQSVLGGSILHIGVALMMEIFAYSQHFF
;
A
#
# COMPACT_ATOMS: atom_id res chain seq x y z
N MET A 1 2.45 9.03 18.13
CA MET A 1 2.99 8.38 16.91
C MET A 1 1.89 7.54 16.28
N ALA A 2 1.75 7.50 14.95
CA ALA A 2 0.63 6.83 14.27
C ALA A 2 0.50 5.34 14.61
N SER A 3 1.63 4.65 14.78
CA SER A 3 1.69 3.21 15.09
C SER A 3 1.12 2.81 16.46
N PHE A 4 0.91 3.75 17.37
CA PHE A 4 0.35 3.50 18.71
C PHE A 4 -1.16 3.76 18.76
N SER A 5 -1.78 4.22 17.67
CA SER A 5 -3.21 4.48 17.65
C SER A 5 -4.01 3.18 17.61
N SER A 6 -5.20 3.19 18.20
CA SER A 6 -6.12 2.05 18.16
C SER A 6 -6.49 1.67 16.73
N ASP A 7 -6.75 2.67 15.88
CA ASP A 7 -7.18 2.46 14.49
C ASP A 7 -6.06 1.79 13.68
N PHE A 8 -4.81 2.21 13.89
CA PHE A 8 -3.66 1.60 13.24
C PHE A 8 -3.49 0.14 13.65
N LEU A 9 -3.50 -0.16 14.96
CA LEU A 9 -3.32 -1.53 15.47
C LEU A 9 -4.50 -2.45 15.19
N TYR A 10 -5.68 -1.89 14.91
CA TYR A 10 -6.82 -2.64 14.42
C TYR A 10 -6.56 -3.10 12.97
N THR A 11 -6.11 -2.20 12.10
CA THR A 11 -5.84 -2.47 10.69
C THR A 11 -4.58 -3.30 10.47
N TYR A 12 -3.50 -3.00 11.19
CA TYR A 12 -2.17 -3.59 11.00
C TYR A 12 -1.72 -4.45 12.19
N PRO A 13 -0.97 -5.53 11.97
CA PRO A 13 -0.68 -6.06 10.64
C PRO A 13 -1.94 -6.65 10.00
N THR A 14 -1.96 -6.66 8.68
CA THR A 14 -3.11 -7.12 7.88
C THR A 14 -3.35 -8.61 8.07
N PHE A 15 -2.28 -9.39 8.25
CA PHE A 15 -2.33 -10.75 8.75
C PHE A 15 -1.76 -10.82 10.17
N LYS A 16 -2.46 -11.53 11.06
CA LYS A 16 -2.08 -11.68 12.47
C LYS A 16 -1.75 -13.15 12.77
N PRO A 17 -0.49 -13.61 12.57
CA PRO A 17 -0.12 -15.01 12.74
C PRO A 17 -0.36 -15.57 14.16
N TRP A 18 -0.45 -14.72 15.17
CA TRP A 18 -0.69 -15.14 16.56
C TRP A 18 -2.13 -15.53 16.86
N VAL A 19 -3.11 -15.05 16.08
CA VAL A 19 -4.52 -15.44 16.26
C VAL A 19 -4.90 -16.69 15.46
N THR A 20 -4.02 -17.14 14.56
CA THR A 20 -4.23 -18.34 13.75
C THR A 20 -3.51 -19.53 14.38
N GLY A 21 -4.12 -20.71 14.25
CA GLY A 21 -3.42 -21.97 14.51
C GLY A 21 -2.38 -22.25 13.42
N ASN A 22 -1.43 -23.15 13.70
CA ASN A 22 -0.47 -23.57 12.68
C ASN A 22 -1.21 -24.22 11.50
N ALA A 23 -0.91 -23.79 10.29
CA ALA A 23 -1.47 -24.33 9.06
C ALA A 23 -0.37 -25.01 8.25
N PHE A 24 -0.67 -26.16 7.64
CA PHE A 24 0.26 -26.89 6.76
C PHE A 24 1.62 -27.22 7.41
N GLY A 25 1.67 -27.35 8.74
CA GLY A 25 2.91 -27.60 9.49
C GLY A 25 3.87 -26.40 9.57
N LEU A 26 3.43 -25.21 9.15
CA LEU A 26 4.23 -23.99 9.19
C LEU A 26 4.19 -23.34 10.58
N GLU A 27 5.34 -22.81 11.00
CA GLU A 27 5.45 -21.93 12.15
C GLU A 27 4.90 -20.53 11.84
N LYS A 28 4.51 -19.79 12.88
CA LYS A 28 3.86 -18.47 12.75
C LYS A 28 4.68 -17.46 11.94
N TRP A 29 6.01 -17.43 12.14
CA TRP A 29 6.89 -16.52 11.39
C TRP A 29 7.01 -16.91 9.92
N GLN A 30 6.91 -18.21 9.58
CA GLN A 30 6.90 -18.68 8.20
C GLN A 30 5.59 -18.29 7.51
N MET A 31 4.46 -18.49 8.20
CA MET A 31 3.14 -18.07 7.71
C MET A 31 3.11 -16.55 7.49
N GLY A 32 3.60 -15.77 8.45
CA GLY A 32 3.72 -14.31 8.34
C GLY A 32 4.62 -13.91 7.17
N GLY A 33 5.84 -14.42 7.10
CA GLY A 33 6.79 -14.06 6.04
C GLY A 33 6.30 -14.40 4.63
N ILE A 34 5.62 -15.55 4.46
CA ILE A 34 4.99 -15.91 3.17
C ILE A 34 3.87 -14.92 2.85
N TYR A 35 3.00 -14.61 3.82
CA TYR A 35 1.93 -13.63 3.62
C TYR A 35 2.48 -12.26 3.21
N GLU A 36 3.46 -11.72 3.95
CA GLU A 36 4.06 -10.41 3.66
C GLU A 36 4.70 -10.35 2.26
N LEU A 37 5.28 -11.46 1.79
CA LEU A 37 5.83 -11.57 0.44
C LEU A 37 4.73 -11.38 -0.61
N PHE A 38 3.62 -12.11 -0.51
CA PHE A 38 2.52 -12.01 -1.47
C PHE A 38 1.78 -10.67 -1.34
N TYR A 39 1.56 -10.20 -0.12
CA TYR A 39 1.00 -8.89 0.15
C TYR A 39 1.85 -7.77 -0.49
N SER A 40 3.18 -7.88 -0.44
CA SER A 40 4.07 -6.93 -1.12
C SER A 40 3.93 -6.97 -2.65
N VAL A 41 3.71 -8.15 -3.23
CA VAL A 41 3.51 -8.31 -4.68
C VAL A 41 2.21 -7.65 -5.13
N ASP A 42 1.16 -7.63 -4.31
CA ASP A 42 -0.11 -6.96 -4.64
C ASP A 42 0.08 -5.47 -4.95
N PHE A 43 1.03 -4.80 -4.28
CA PHE A 43 1.34 -3.40 -4.55
C PHE A 43 1.92 -3.16 -5.94
N ILE A 44 2.59 -4.15 -6.55
CA ILE A 44 3.02 -4.05 -7.95
C ILE A 44 1.79 -3.94 -8.85
N THR A 45 0.80 -4.80 -8.64
CA THR A 45 -0.47 -4.77 -9.38
C THR A 45 -1.21 -3.45 -9.17
N VAL A 46 -1.26 -2.95 -7.93
CA VAL A 46 -1.82 -1.63 -7.61
C VAL A 46 -1.12 -0.54 -8.43
N GLU A 47 0.22 -0.47 -8.42
CA GLU A 47 0.93 0.53 -9.21
C GLU A 47 0.72 0.39 -10.72
N MET A 48 0.65 -0.84 -11.23
CA MET A 48 0.36 -1.09 -12.65
C MET A 48 -1.00 -0.53 -13.06
N ILE A 49 -2.02 -0.62 -12.20
CA ILE A 49 -3.35 -0.05 -12.47
C ILE A 49 -3.31 1.47 -12.32
N PHE A 50 -2.87 1.98 -11.17
CA PHE A 50 -2.98 3.41 -10.86
C PHE A 50 -1.97 4.27 -11.62
N ARG A 51 -0.69 3.88 -11.67
CA ARG A 51 0.36 4.65 -12.36
C ARG A 51 0.52 4.20 -13.80
N GLY A 52 0.44 2.89 -14.04
CA GLY A 52 0.52 2.34 -15.40
C GLY A 52 -0.69 2.72 -16.24
N ALA A 53 -1.85 2.13 -15.96
CA ALA A 53 -3.04 2.34 -16.79
C ALA A 53 -3.63 3.75 -16.65
N LEU A 54 -3.93 4.18 -15.42
CA LEU A 54 -4.70 5.42 -15.19
C LEU A 54 -3.88 6.71 -15.32
N VAL A 55 -2.55 6.66 -15.19
CA VAL A 55 -1.67 7.82 -15.43
C VAL A 55 -0.95 7.68 -16.77
N LEU A 56 -0.03 6.74 -16.92
CA LEU A 56 0.79 6.62 -18.14
C LEU A 56 -0.03 6.24 -19.37
N GLY A 57 -1.07 5.43 -19.23
CA GLY A 57 -2.00 5.11 -20.32
C GLY A 57 -2.88 6.28 -20.73
N MET A 58 -3.34 7.08 -19.77
CA MET A 58 -4.28 8.19 -20.00
C MET A 58 -3.61 9.52 -20.30
N ILE A 59 -2.31 9.69 -20.03
CA ILE A 59 -1.61 10.97 -20.22
C ILE A 59 -1.68 11.47 -21.67
N LYS A 60 -1.74 10.56 -22.66
CA LYS A 60 -1.87 10.92 -24.07
C LYS A 60 -3.28 11.41 -24.44
N LEU A 61 -4.29 11.08 -23.64
CA LEU A 61 -5.69 11.43 -23.88
C LEU A 61 -6.10 12.71 -23.17
N ILE A 62 -5.70 12.87 -21.91
CA ILE A 62 -6.15 13.97 -21.04
C ILE A 62 -4.99 14.73 -20.37
N GLY A 63 -3.76 14.52 -20.84
CA GLY A 63 -2.59 15.24 -20.32
C GLY A 63 -2.33 14.92 -18.84
N LYS A 64 -1.78 15.91 -18.13
CA LYS A 64 -1.44 15.78 -16.70
C LYS A 64 -2.67 15.68 -15.79
N ASP A 65 -3.85 16.04 -16.31
CA ASP A 65 -5.10 15.99 -15.55
C ASP A 65 -5.52 14.54 -15.22
N CYS A 66 -4.93 13.53 -15.87
CA CYS A 66 -5.12 12.11 -15.51
C CYS A 66 -4.82 11.78 -14.04
N ILE A 67 -4.01 12.60 -13.36
CA ILE A 67 -3.73 12.40 -11.93
C ILE A 67 -5.00 12.60 -11.10
N LEU A 68 -5.87 13.56 -11.42
CA LEU A 68 -7.06 13.88 -10.61
C LEU A 68 -8.09 12.74 -10.53
N PRO A 69 -8.55 12.12 -11.65
CA PRO A 69 -9.43 10.97 -11.56
C PRO A 69 -8.72 9.77 -10.93
N MET A 70 -7.41 9.59 -11.18
CA MET A 70 -6.64 8.53 -10.56
C MET A 70 -6.59 8.64 -9.03
N ILE A 71 -6.23 9.80 -8.48
CA ILE A 71 -6.15 9.98 -7.01
C ILE A 71 -7.52 9.88 -6.35
N SER A 72 -8.60 10.23 -7.07
CA SER A 72 -9.96 10.10 -6.57
C SER A 72 -10.33 8.62 -6.36
N VAL A 73 -10.08 7.78 -7.36
CA VAL A 73 -10.29 6.32 -7.25
C VAL A 73 -9.32 5.70 -6.23
N TYR A 74 -8.08 6.19 -6.16
CA TYR A 74 -7.07 5.69 -5.24
C TYR A 74 -7.42 5.99 -3.77
N CYS A 75 -7.94 7.18 -3.49
CA CYS A 75 -8.45 7.55 -2.17
C CYS A 75 -9.65 6.67 -1.76
N PHE A 76 -10.56 6.39 -2.71
CA PHE A 76 -11.68 5.48 -2.47
C PHE A 76 -11.22 4.08 -2.05
N LEU A 77 -10.10 3.56 -2.60
CA LEU A 77 -9.54 2.27 -2.16
C LEU A 77 -9.01 2.27 -0.72
N HIS A 78 -8.80 3.45 -0.12
CA HIS A 78 -8.37 3.57 1.27
C HIS A 78 -9.56 3.74 2.23
N PHE A 79 -10.80 3.70 1.74
CA PHE A 79 -11.95 3.74 2.62
C PHE A 79 -12.03 2.49 3.50
N GLY A 80 -12.30 2.68 4.79
CA GLY A 80 -12.26 1.62 5.79
C GLY A 80 -10.89 1.42 6.45
N LYS A 81 -9.84 2.07 5.95
CA LYS A 81 -8.54 2.19 6.64
C LYS A 81 -8.53 3.39 7.60
N PRO A 82 -7.50 3.55 8.46
CA PRO A 82 -7.37 4.72 9.31
C PRO A 82 -7.51 6.01 8.50
N ILE A 83 -8.24 7.00 9.02
CA ILE A 83 -8.58 8.24 8.28
C ILE A 83 -7.33 8.96 7.74
N GLY A 84 -6.23 8.90 8.49
CA GLY A 84 -4.94 9.46 8.07
C GLY A 84 -4.41 8.83 6.78
N GLU A 85 -4.64 7.54 6.55
CA GLU A 85 -4.26 6.85 5.32
C GLU A 85 -5.12 7.27 4.14
N ALA A 86 -6.44 7.40 4.32
CA ALA A 86 -7.30 7.90 3.25
C ALA A 86 -6.90 9.32 2.82
N ILE A 87 -6.66 10.23 3.77
CA ILE A 87 -6.23 11.59 3.47
C ILE A 87 -4.83 11.61 2.83
N SER A 88 -3.86 10.89 3.42
CA SER A 88 -2.50 10.85 2.89
C SER A 88 -2.41 10.13 1.55
N SER A 89 -3.33 9.21 1.23
CA SER A 89 -3.38 8.55 -0.08
C SER A 89 -3.65 9.52 -1.22
N ILE A 90 -4.32 10.65 -0.98
CA ILE A 90 -4.51 11.71 -2.00
C ILE A 90 -3.15 12.32 -2.35
N PHE A 91 -2.38 12.70 -1.32
CA PHE A 91 -1.07 13.32 -1.49
C PHE A 91 -0.03 12.34 -2.03
N GLY A 92 0.06 11.13 -1.47
CA GLY A 92 0.92 10.06 -1.96
C GLY A 92 0.53 9.62 -3.38
N GLY A 93 -0.78 9.51 -3.62
CA GLY A 93 -1.43 9.38 -4.93
C GLY A 93 -0.82 10.32 -5.96
N TYR A 94 -0.95 11.61 -5.67
CA TYR A 94 -0.48 12.70 -6.51
C TYR A 94 1.03 12.65 -6.74
N PHE A 95 1.82 12.49 -5.67
CA PHE A 95 3.28 12.50 -5.74
C PHE A 95 3.82 11.37 -6.62
N LEU A 96 3.34 10.15 -6.40
CA LEU A 96 3.73 8.99 -7.21
C LEU A 96 3.19 9.10 -8.64
N GLY A 97 2.04 9.73 -8.86
CA GLY A 97 1.54 10.07 -10.20
C GLY A 97 2.49 11.01 -10.95
N VAL A 98 2.97 12.07 -10.29
CA VAL A 98 3.98 12.98 -10.86
C VAL A 98 5.28 12.23 -11.15
N ILE A 99 5.76 11.38 -10.23
CA ILE A 99 6.96 10.56 -10.44
C ILE A 99 6.79 9.65 -11.66
N ALA A 100 5.64 8.99 -11.81
CA ALA A 100 5.36 8.14 -12.95
C ALA A 100 5.43 8.92 -14.26
N ILE A 101 4.81 10.10 -14.33
CA ILE A 101 4.87 10.97 -15.52
C ILE A 101 6.31 11.38 -15.85
N ASN A 102 7.11 11.76 -14.85
CA ASN A 102 8.48 12.23 -15.13
C ASN A 102 9.45 11.10 -15.48
N THR A 103 9.29 9.93 -14.85
CA THR A 103 10.18 8.77 -15.07
C THR A 103 9.70 7.84 -16.18
N GLN A 104 8.47 8.03 -16.66
CA GLN A 104 7.79 7.12 -17.61
C GLN A 104 7.82 5.66 -17.13
N SER A 105 7.76 5.45 -15.81
CA SER A 105 7.89 4.14 -15.18
C SER A 105 7.06 4.05 -13.91
N VAL A 106 6.54 2.86 -13.63
CA VAL A 106 5.86 2.55 -12.37
C VAL A 106 6.82 2.06 -11.28
N LEU A 107 8.05 1.69 -11.64
CA LEU A 107 8.97 0.99 -10.74
C LEU A 107 9.31 1.79 -9.48
N GLY A 108 9.61 3.09 -9.65
CA GLY A 108 9.87 3.97 -8.51
C GLY A 108 8.65 4.09 -7.60
N GLY A 109 7.45 4.09 -8.18
CA GLY A 109 6.19 4.04 -7.44
C GLY A 109 6.05 2.76 -6.62
N SER A 110 6.32 1.62 -7.25
CA SER A 110 6.21 0.29 -6.61
C SER A 110 7.14 0.15 -5.43
N ILE A 111 8.40 0.55 -5.56
CA ILE A 111 9.38 0.45 -4.47
C ILE A 111 8.94 1.32 -3.28
N LEU A 112 8.52 2.56 -3.53
CA LEU A 112 8.07 3.45 -2.47
C LEU A 112 6.81 2.94 -1.78
N HIS A 113 5.84 2.46 -2.56
CA HIS A 113 4.57 1.97 -2.02
C HIS A 113 4.75 0.69 -1.19
N ILE A 114 5.50 -0.28 -1.70
CA ILE A 114 5.87 -1.50 -0.96
C ILE A 114 6.61 -1.14 0.32
N GLY A 115 7.56 -0.21 0.25
CA GLY A 115 8.33 0.24 1.42
C GLY A 115 7.43 0.83 2.51
N VAL A 116 6.48 1.70 2.14
CA VAL A 116 5.51 2.25 3.09
C VAL A 116 4.63 1.14 3.65
N ALA A 117 4.08 0.26 2.82
CA ALA A 117 3.21 -0.84 3.26
C ALA A 117 3.92 -1.74 4.29
N LEU A 118 5.12 -2.22 3.97
CA LEU A 118 5.91 -3.07 4.86
C LEU A 118 6.31 -2.35 6.16
N MET A 119 6.57 -1.05 6.12
CA MET A 119 6.88 -0.28 7.33
C MET A 119 5.69 -0.23 8.30
N MET A 120 4.46 -0.15 7.79
CA MET A 120 3.25 -0.22 8.62
C MET A 120 3.13 -1.60 9.29
N GLU A 121 3.33 -2.68 8.53
CA GLU A 121 3.33 -4.05 9.06
C GLU A 121 4.41 -4.24 10.14
N ILE A 122 5.65 -3.83 9.87
CA ILE A 122 6.78 -3.92 10.81
C ILE A 122 6.49 -3.15 12.11
N PHE A 123 5.95 -1.92 12.02
CA PHE A 123 5.63 -1.16 13.22
C PHE A 123 4.52 -1.82 14.03
N ALA A 124 3.51 -2.40 13.38
CA ALA A 124 2.45 -3.12 14.08
C ALA A 124 2.96 -4.40 14.74
N TYR A 125 3.80 -5.18 14.04
CA TYR A 125 4.51 -6.31 14.64
C TYR A 125 5.35 -5.88 15.83
N SER A 126 6.06 -4.75 15.73
CA SER A 126 6.86 -4.23 16.82
C SER A 126 6.03 -3.88 18.04
N GLN A 127 4.85 -3.27 17.89
CA GLN A 127 3.96 -2.96 19.01
C GLN A 127 3.34 -4.20 19.67
N HIS A 128 3.30 -5.33 18.95
CA HIS A 128 2.78 -6.57 19.48
C HIS A 128 3.83 -7.37 20.26
N PHE A 129 5.07 -7.40 19.77
CA PHE A 129 6.12 -8.26 20.30
C PHE A 129 7.10 -7.57 21.27
N PHE A 130 7.15 -6.23 21.28
CA PHE A 130 8.03 -5.44 22.16
C PHE A 130 7.22 -4.40 22.94
#